data_AF-A0A7W4C7C1-F1
#
_entry.id   AF-A0A7W4C7C1-F1
#
_cell.length_a   1.000
_cell.length_b   1.000
_cell.length_c   1.000
_cell.angle_alpha   90.00
_cell.angle_beta   90.00
_cell.angle_gamma   90.00
#
_symmetry.space_group_name_H-M   'P 1'
#
loop_
_entity.id
_entity.type
_entity.pdbx_description
1 polymer ?
#
loop_
_entity_poly.entity_id
_entity_poly.type
_entity_poly.pdbx_seq_one_letter_code
_entity_poly.pdbx_strand_id
1 'polypeptide(L)'
;MKSDIFKQRAKAFDYLFDALVVTDMQGIIADWNKGSEILYGYTREEAVGQPVNILHVPEDIEQISSEVISAVEKYGKWTGEVRMLHKNGDIGWVESICVPIYDSNNQMIGAL
;
A
#
# COMPACT_ATOMS: atom_id res chain seq x y z
N MET A 1 -18.16 -22.86 6.15
CA MET A 1 -18.40 -22.29 4.80
C MET A 1 -18.03 -20.81 4.69
N LYS A 2 -18.79 -19.83 5.21
CA LYS A 2 -18.40 -18.39 5.10
C LYS A 2 -17.06 -18.08 5.81
N SER A 3 -16.77 -18.70 6.95
CA SER A 3 -15.47 -18.50 7.63
C SER A 3 -14.28 -19.06 6.82
N ASP A 4 -14.48 -20.10 6.03
CA ASP A 4 -13.39 -20.74 5.29
C ASP A 4 -12.97 -19.89 4.09
N ILE A 5 -13.94 -19.24 3.43
CA ILE A 5 -13.64 -18.37 2.29
C ILE A 5 -12.91 -17.08 2.72
N PHE A 6 -13.21 -16.53 3.89
CA PHE A 6 -12.46 -15.38 4.44
C PHE A 6 -11.01 -15.75 4.77
N LYS A 7 -10.80 -16.92 5.40
CA LYS A 7 -9.44 -17.43 5.66
C LYS A 7 -8.67 -17.70 4.37
N GLN A 8 -9.34 -18.22 3.35
CA GLN A 8 -8.72 -18.49 2.05
C GLN A 8 -8.32 -17.19 1.34
N ARG A 9 -9.17 -16.15 1.38
CA ARG A 9 -8.86 -14.81 0.83
C ARG A 9 -7.71 -14.14 1.56
N ALA A 10 -7.71 -14.18 2.90
CA ALA A 10 -6.60 -13.66 3.70
C ALA A 10 -5.29 -14.37 3.38
N LYS A 11 -5.31 -15.70 3.24
CA LYS A 11 -4.12 -16.45 2.79
C LYS A 11 -3.69 -16.09 1.37
N ALA A 12 -4.64 -15.87 0.46
CA ALA A 12 -4.32 -15.51 -0.93
C ALA A 12 -3.51 -14.21 -0.99
N PHE A 13 -3.84 -13.23 -0.14
CA PHE A 13 -3.07 -11.98 0.02
C PHE A 13 -1.58 -12.25 0.30
N ASP A 14 -1.29 -13.21 1.19
CA ASP A 14 0.08 -13.59 1.57
C ASP A 14 0.82 -14.42 0.50
N TYR A 15 0.10 -15.04 -0.44
CA TYR A 15 0.70 -15.82 -1.53
C TYR A 15 0.96 -14.99 -2.80
N LEU A 16 0.54 -13.72 -2.83
CA LEU A 16 0.86 -12.84 -3.95
C LEU A 16 2.33 -12.45 -3.91
N PHE A 17 2.98 -12.55 -5.06
CA PHE A 17 4.39 -12.18 -5.23
C PHE A 17 4.58 -10.66 -5.23
N ASP A 18 3.60 -9.93 -5.77
CA ASP A 18 3.61 -8.48 -5.77
C ASP A 18 3.45 -7.94 -4.35
N ALA A 19 4.12 -6.81 -4.09
CA ALA A 19 3.93 -6.07 -2.85
C ALA A 19 2.53 -5.47 -2.82
N LEU A 20 1.80 -5.76 -1.75
CA LEU A 20 0.51 -5.15 -1.45
C LEU A 20 0.57 -4.44 -0.10
N VAL A 21 0.11 -3.18 -0.11
CA VAL A 21 0.10 -2.30 1.05
C VAL A 21 -1.30 -1.77 1.20
N VAL A 22 -1.96 -2.11 2.30
CA VAL A 22 -3.28 -1.53 2.62
C VAL A 22 -3.07 -0.39 3.58
N THR A 23 -3.65 0.77 3.32
CA THR A 23 -3.62 1.92 4.22
C THR A 23 -5.02 2.31 4.67
N ASP A 24 -5.10 3.00 5.81
CA ASP A 24 -6.30 3.75 6.19
C ASP A 24 -6.37 5.13 5.50
N MET A 25 -7.42 5.89 5.81
CA MET A 25 -7.63 7.24 5.25
C MET A 25 -6.57 8.28 5.67
N GLN A 26 -5.73 7.97 6.66
CA GLN A 26 -4.62 8.82 7.09
C GLN A 26 -3.30 8.39 6.46
N GLY A 27 -3.31 7.36 5.60
CA GLY A 27 -2.10 6.79 5.00
C GLY A 27 -1.29 5.94 5.97
N ILE A 28 -1.90 5.49 7.08
CA ILE A 28 -1.26 4.55 8.01
C ILE A 28 -1.45 3.14 7.47
N ILE A 29 -0.36 2.36 7.42
CA ILE A 29 -0.37 0.98 6.93
C ILE A 29 -1.24 0.13 7.86
N ALA A 30 -2.30 -0.44 7.31
CA ALA A 30 -3.26 -1.30 7.98
C ALA A 30 -3.01 -2.79 7.72
N ASP A 31 -2.46 -3.17 6.56
CA ASP A 31 -2.06 -4.54 6.25
C ASP A 31 -0.87 -4.59 5.28
N TRP A 32 -0.14 -5.71 5.31
CA TRP A 32 1.17 -5.85 4.70
C TRP A 32 1.44 -7.31 4.30
N ASN A 33 1.49 -7.60 2.99
CA ASN A 33 1.68 -8.98 2.53
C ASN A 33 3.16 -9.42 2.51
N LYS A 34 3.38 -10.71 2.20
CA LYS A 34 4.74 -11.26 2.11
C LYS A 34 5.58 -10.64 0.99
N GLY A 35 4.95 -10.27 -0.13
CA GLY A 35 5.60 -9.53 -1.22
C GLY A 35 6.19 -8.21 -0.74
N SER A 36 5.44 -7.45 0.07
CA SER A 36 5.90 -6.19 0.63
C SER A 36 7.06 -6.35 1.61
N GLU A 37 7.09 -7.43 2.40
CA GLU A 37 8.25 -7.72 3.25
C GLU A 37 9.52 -7.96 2.44
N ILE A 38 9.40 -8.69 1.33
CA ILE A 38 10.52 -9.00 0.44
C ILE A 38 10.98 -7.74 -0.29
N LEU A 39 10.05 -6.91 -0.76
CA LEU A 39 10.36 -5.72 -1.56
C LEU A 39 10.92 -4.57 -0.74
N TYR A 40 10.39 -4.30 0.45
CA TYR A 40 10.75 -3.12 1.25
C TYR A 40 11.60 -3.44 2.50
N GLY A 41 11.70 -4.71 2.89
CA GLY A 41 12.56 -5.16 3.99
C GLY A 41 11.97 -4.98 5.40
N TYR A 42 10.76 -4.46 5.51
CA TYR A 42 10.01 -4.37 6.78
C TYR A 42 9.18 -5.64 6.97
N THR A 43 9.24 -6.24 8.16
CA THR A 43 8.26 -7.26 8.56
C THR A 43 6.88 -6.64 8.70
N ARG A 44 5.80 -7.43 8.60
CA ARG A 44 4.44 -6.95 8.87
C ARG A 44 4.34 -6.22 10.21
N GLU A 45 4.95 -6.77 11.25
CA GLU A 45 4.91 -6.20 12.61
C GLU A 45 5.59 -4.84 12.72
N GLU A 46 6.58 -4.57 11.87
CA GLU A 46 7.27 -3.27 11.81
C GLU A 46 6.53 -2.27 10.93
N ALA A 47 5.90 -2.74 9.85
CA ALA A 47 5.24 -1.88 8.87
C ALA A 47 3.85 -1.42 9.31
N VAL A 48 3.03 -2.32 9.89
CA VAL A 48 1.67 -1.99 10.31
C VAL A 48 1.69 -0.92 11.42
N GLY A 49 0.89 0.12 11.23
CA GLY A 49 0.86 1.30 12.10
C GLY A 49 1.85 2.41 11.74
N GLN A 50 2.73 2.20 10.75
CA GLN A 50 3.61 3.24 10.22
C GLN A 50 2.91 4.03 9.09
N PRO A 51 3.30 5.29 8.85
CA PRO A 51 2.85 6.01 7.66
C PRO A 51 3.46 5.39 6.40
N VAL A 52 2.67 5.25 5.33
CA VAL A 52 3.13 4.72 4.03
C VAL A 52 4.33 5.47 3.44
N ASN A 53 4.51 6.73 3.86
CA ASN A 53 5.63 7.58 3.48
C ASN A 53 7.02 7.02 3.85
N ILE A 54 7.12 6.06 4.77
CA ILE A 54 8.41 5.38 5.06
C ILE A 54 8.97 4.62 3.84
N LEU A 55 8.12 4.35 2.84
CA LEU A 55 8.46 3.61 1.62
C LEU A 55 8.99 4.51 0.51
N HIS A 56 8.98 5.83 0.69
CA HIS A 56 9.36 6.80 -0.34
C HIS A 56 10.62 7.57 0.07
N VAL A 57 11.39 7.98 -0.93
CA VAL A 57 12.51 8.89 -0.69
C VAL A 57 11.95 10.23 -0.15
N PRO A 58 12.50 10.82 0.93
CA PRO A 58 11.90 11.96 1.61
C PRO A 58 11.56 13.17 0.73
N GLU A 59 12.39 13.44 -0.28
CA GLU A 59 12.21 14.54 -1.23
C GLU A 59 11.04 14.32 -2.22
N ASP A 60 10.56 13.09 -2.40
CA ASP A 60 9.45 12.78 -3.31
C ASP A 60 8.08 12.75 -2.63
N ILE A 61 8.04 12.67 -1.29
CA ILE A 61 6.81 12.39 -0.52
C ILE A 61 5.69 13.38 -0.86
N GLU A 62 5.99 14.67 -0.89
CA GLU A 62 4.99 15.72 -1.14
C GLU A 62 4.42 15.62 -2.55
N GLN A 63 5.29 15.43 -3.55
CA GLN A 63 4.88 15.28 -4.94
C GLN A 63 4.03 14.02 -5.13
N ILE A 64 4.49 12.87 -4.65
CA ILE A 64 3.76 11.60 -4.76
C ILE A 64 2.39 11.71 -4.10
N SER A 65 2.33 12.24 -2.88
CA SER A 65 1.07 12.39 -2.15
C SER A 65 0.07 13.25 -2.92
N SER A 66 0.52 14.40 -3.45
CA SER A 66 -0.33 15.28 -4.25
C SER A 66 -0.82 14.62 -5.53
N GLU A 67 0.04 13.88 -6.23
CA GLU A 67 -0.30 13.18 -7.46
C GLU A 67 -1.30 12.05 -7.21
N VAL A 68 -1.07 11.24 -6.18
CA VAL A 68 -1.95 10.14 -5.77
C VAL A 68 -3.33 10.67 -5.41
N ILE A 69 -3.42 11.67 -4.53
CA ILE A 69 -4.70 12.26 -4.11
C ILE A 69 -5.45 12.80 -5.33
N SER A 70 -4.79 13.63 -6.15
CA SER A 70 -5.44 14.25 -7.31
C SER A 70 -5.94 13.21 -8.33
N ALA A 71 -5.15 12.18 -8.61
CA ALA A 71 -5.52 11.14 -9.56
C ALA A 71 -6.61 10.21 -9.03
N VAL A 72 -6.57 9.83 -7.75
CA VAL A 72 -7.62 9.02 -7.12
C VAL A 72 -8.94 9.79 -7.12
N GLU A 73 -8.94 11.07 -6.76
CA GLU A 73 -10.16 11.91 -6.78
C GLU A 73 -10.74 12.05 -8.19
N LYS A 74 -9.89 12.23 -9.20
CA LYS A 74 -10.33 12.52 -10.57
C LYS A 74 -10.66 11.28 -11.41
N TYR A 75 -9.91 10.20 -11.21
CA TYR A 75 -9.93 9.02 -12.08
C TYR A 75 -10.24 7.72 -11.34
N GLY A 76 -10.38 7.75 -10.01
CA GLY A 76 -10.62 6.56 -9.19
C GLY A 76 -9.40 5.64 -9.04
N LYS A 77 -8.23 6.06 -9.53
CA LYS A 77 -6.95 5.36 -9.35
C LYS A 77 -5.78 6.29 -9.65
N TRP A 78 -4.62 5.97 -9.10
CA TRP A 78 -3.33 6.51 -9.50
C TRP A 78 -2.43 5.38 -10.00
N THR A 79 -1.56 5.67 -10.96
CA THR A 79 -0.50 4.75 -11.42
C THR A 79 0.75 5.56 -11.74
N GLY A 80 1.93 5.05 -11.39
CA GLY A 80 3.19 5.71 -11.71
C GLY A 80 4.41 4.94 -11.24
N GLU A 81 5.58 5.38 -11.68
CA GLU A 81 6.86 4.89 -11.18
C GLU A 81 7.34 5.82 -10.05
N VAL A 82 7.74 5.23 -8.92
CA VAL A 82 8.22 5.99 -7.75
C VAL A 82 9.56 5.43 -7.28
N ARG A 83 10.39 6.33 -6.73
CA ARG A 83 11.56 5.90 -5.98
C ARG A 83 11.12 5.33 -4.64
N MET A 84 11.32 4.04 -4.48
CA MET A 84 11.13 3.37 -3.19
C MET A 84 12.37 3.50 -2.32
N LEU A 85 12.16 3.60 -1.01
CA LEU A 85 13.19 3.52 0.01
C LEU A 85 13.06 2.17 0.74
N HIS A 86 14.05 1.31 0.58
CA HIS A 86 14.13 0.05 1.32
C HIS A 86 14.59 0.33 2.76
N LYS A 87 14.20 -0.53 3.72
CA LYS A 87 14.56 -0.40 5.15
C LYS A 87 16.07 -0.26 5.40
N ASN A 88 16.91 -0.85 4.56
CA ASN A 88 18.37 -0.77 4.68
C ASN A 88 18.97 0.55 4.13
N GLY A 89 18.14 1.43 3.54
CA GLY A 89 18.55 2.69 2.92
C GLY A 89 18.77 2.64 1.41
N ASP A 90 18.65 1.47 0.78
CA ASP A 90 18.75 1.35 -0.68
C ASP A 90 17.56 2.01 -1.37
N ILE A 91 17.82 2.64 -2.51
CA ILE A 91 16.79 3.27 -3.34
C ILE A 91 16.59 2.43 -4.60
N GLY A 92 15.34 2.05 -4.85
CA GLY A 92 14.90 1.35 -6.05
C GLY A 92 13.81 2.11 -6.78
N TRP A 93 13.46 1.68 -7.98
CA TRP A 93 12.29 2.16 -8.71
C TRP A 93 11.24 1.07 -8.73
N VAL A 94 9.99 1.44 -8.44
CA VAL A 94 8.84 0.53 -8.50
C VAL A 94 7.73 1.19 -9.31
N GLU A 95 7.10 0.41 -10.19
CA GLU A 95 5.81 0.76 -10.74
C GLU A 95 4.74 0.45 -9.68
N SER A 96 3.85 1.40 -9.43
CA SER A 96 2.84 1.30 -8.39
C SER A 96 1.49 1.73 -8.92
N ILE A 97 0.45 1.08 -8.41
CA ILE A 97 -0.96 1.45 -8.58
C ILE A 97 -1.53 1.74 -7.20
N CYS A 98 -2.39 2.75 -7.08
CA CYS A 98 -3.13 3.05 -5.86
C CYS A 98 -4.61 3.16 -6.21
N VAL A 99 -5.45 2.41 -5.49
CA VAL A 99 -6.91 2.42 -5.63
C VAL A 99 -7.60 2.62 -4.29
N PRO A 100 -8.69 3.40 -4.24
CA PRO A 100 -9.45 3.59 -3.01
C PRO A 100 -10.20 2.30 -2.63
N ILE A 101 -10.25 2.02 -1.33
CA ILE A 101 -11.09 0.97 -0.74
C ILE A 101 -12.34 1.62 -0.18
N TYR A 102 -13.50 1.06 -0.52
CA TYR A 102 -14.80 1.54 -0.05
C TYR A 102 -15.49 0.50 0.85
N ASP A 103 -16.24 0.98 1.84
CA ASP A 103 -17.14 0.16 2.62
C ASP A 103 -18.47 -0.11 1.89
N SER A 104 -19.40 -0.80 2.56
CA SER A 104 -20.73 -1.10 2.01
C SER A 104 -21.61 0.13 1.76
N ASN A 105 -21.27 1.28 2.36
CA ASN A 105 -21.98 2.55 2.20
C ASN A 105 -21.32 3.44 1.14
N ASN A 106 -20.34 2.92 0.40
CA ASN A 106 -19.56 3.67 -0.58
C ASN A 106 -18.75 4.81 0.03
N GLN A 107 -18.40 4.70 1.32
CA GLN A 107 -17.47 5.60 2.00
C GLN A 107 -16.05 5.06 1.85
N MET A 108 -15.11 5.93 1.48
CA MET A 108 -13.71 5.55 1.39
C MET A 108 -13.19 5.27 2.80
N ILE A 109 -12.56 4.11 2.98
CA ILE A 109 -12.01 3.66 4.27
C ILE A 109 -10.49 3.47 4.24
N GLY A 110 -9.88 3.57 3.06
CA GLY A 110 -8.46 3.35 2.87
C GLY A 110 -8.06 3.28 1.41
N ALA A 111 -6.86 2.78 1.17
CA ALA A 111 -6.34 2.52 -0.17
C ALA A 111 -5.57 1.19 -0.22
N LEU A 112 -5.45 0.65 -1.43
CA LEU A 112 -4.61 -0.50 -1.79
C LEU A 112 -3.63 -0.09 -2.89
#